data_AF-A0A2N6A495-F1
#
_entry.id   AF-A0A2N6A495-F1
#
_cell.length_a   1.000
_cell.length_b   1.000
_cell.length_c   1.000
_cell.angle_alpha   90.00
_cell.angle_beta   90.00
_cell.angle_gamma   90.00
#
_symmetry.space_group_name_H-M   'P 1'
#
loop_
_entity.id
_entity.type
_entity.pdbx_description
1 polymer ?
#
loop_
_entity_poly.entity_id
_entity_poly.type
_entity_poly.pdbx_seq_one_letter_code
_entity_poly.pdbx_strand_id
1 'polypeptide(L)'
;MKTKNLIIKIVNRYIGVESGYLGDFTYRTHSEFYPEYCDLVKDPYSIEGTTRERFITIFQNSTPKEQAKIIRGIIERFPIGEGPKTRTNELQTSLLKEAEILDNGDYLSEPDLLSADHVLEILEDAKSLIEHRKAASAVDRVHTAFHGYLREVCKNEGINFLEKDGLVVLVKKIFSEHTKLKIAVKSTEVQNIVRNLASISDSLNPVRNQGSRAHPNEHVLEEPEAVLIINTVRTLLSYIESKIR
;
A
#
# COMPACT_ATOMS: atom_id res chain seq x y z
N MET A 1 3.03 -6.49 -14.63
CA MET A 1 4.26 -5.67 -14.43
C MET A 1 4.91 -5.91 -13.06
N LYS A 2 4.14 -5.98 -11.96
CA LYS A 2 4.64 -6.24 -10.59
C LYS A 2 5.40 -7.57 -10.42
N THR A 3 4.92 -8.68 -11.00
CA THR A 3 5.53 -10.02 -10.89
C THR A 3 6.97 -10.09 -11.44
N LYS A 4 7.28 -9.35 -12.51
CA LYS A 4 8.62 -9.36 -13.13
C LYS A 4 9.67 -8.68 -12.23
N ASN A 5 9.28 -7.63 -11.50
CA ASN A 5 10.17 -6.95 -10.56
C ASN A 5 10.43 -7.82 -9.32
N LEU A 6 9.38 -8.47 -8.80
CA LEU A 6 9.50 -9.40 -7.67
C LEU A 6 10.42 -10.58 -7.98
N ILE A 7 10.31 -11.17 -9.18
CA ILE A 7 11.21 -12.25 -9.62
C ILE A 7 12.66 -11.78 -9.67
N ILE A 8 12.94 -10.56 -10.18
CA ILE A 8 14.30 -10.01 -10.20
C ILE A 8 14.84 -9.84 -8.77
N LYS A 9 14.02 -9.32 -7.84
CA LYS A 9 14.39 -9.20 -6.42
C LYS A 9 14.74 -10.56 -5.82
N ILE A 10 13.88 -11.56 -5.99
CA ILE A 10 14.06 -12.89 -5.42
C ILE A 10 15.28 -13.59 -6.04
N VAL A 11 15.28 -13.75 -7.36
CA VAL A 11 16.25 -14.59 -8.09
C VAL A 11 17.62 -13.94 -8.11
N ASN A 12 17.71 -12.67 -8.53
CA ASN A 12 19.02 -12.04 -8.76
C ASN A 12 19.59 -11.39 -7.50
N ARG A 13 18.74 -10.80 -6.64
CA ARG A 13 19.20 -10.02 -5.49
C ARG A 13 19.19 -10.79 -4.17
N TYR A 14 18.20 -11.65 -3.94
CA TYR A 14 18.08 -12.38 -2.68
C TYR A 14 18.81 -13.71 -2.72
N ILE A 15 18.44 -14.59 -3.66
CA ILE A 15 19.08 -15.92 -3.81
C ILE A 15 20.46 -15.77 -4.46
N GLY A 16 20.53 -15.07 -5.59
CA GLY A 16 21.72 -14.94 -6.42
C GLY A 16 21.73 -15.93 -7.57
N VAL A 17 22.43 -15.59 -8.65
CA VAL A 17 22.57 -16.45 -9.84
C VAL A 17 24.03 -16.48 -10.26
N GLU A 18 24.56 -17.68 -10.48
CA GLU A 18 25.90 -17.90 -11.02
C GLU A 18 25.83 -18.93 -12.15
N SER A 19 26.29 -18.54 -13.35
CA SER A 19 26.33 -19.42 -14.54
C SER A 19 25.00 -20.13 -14.87
N GLY A 20 23.86 -19.48 -14.60
CA GLY A 20 22.52 -20.03 -14.84
C GLY A 20 21.94 -20.87 -13.69
N TYR A 21 22.73 -21.14 -12.64
CA TYR A 21 22.27 -21.82 -11.43
C TYR A 21 21.75 -20.82 -10.39
N LEU A 22 20.72 -21.24 -9.66
CA LEU A 22 20.05 -20.44 -8.64
C LEU A 22 20.68 -20.67 -7.26
N GLY A 23 21.42 -19.69 -6.75
CA GLY A 23 22.08 -19.79 -5.44
C GLY A 23 22.97 -21.03 -5.30
N ASP A 24 22.86 -21.70 -4.16
CA ASP A 24 23.52 -22.97 -3.86
C ASP A 24 22.65 -24.20 -4.19
N PHE A 25 21.55 -24.02 -4.94
CA PHE A 25 20.66 -25.14 -5.24
C PHE A 25 21.32 -26.18 -6.13
N THR A 26 21.58 -27.35 -5.53
CA THR A 26 21.75 -28.61 -6.25
C THR A 26 20.41 -29.13 -6.74
N TYR A 27 20.46 -30.14 -7.61
CA TYR A 27 19.22 -30.71 -8.10
C TYR A 27 18.34 -31.31 -6.99
N ARG A 28 18.97 -31.99 -6.03
CA ARG A 28 18.30 -32.57 -4.87
C ARG A 28 17.66 -31.49 -3.98
N THR A 29 18.46 -30.50 -3.58
CA THR A 29 18.01 -29.44 -2.68
C THR A 29 16.94 -28.54 -3.30
N HIS A 30 16.89 -28.41 -4.63
CA HIS A 30 15.81 -27.66 -5.30
C HIS A 30 14.48 -28.45 -5.30
N SER A 31 14.53 -29.77 -5.40
CA SER A 31 13.33 -30.61 -5.28
C SER A 31 12.81 -30.62 -3.84
N GLU A 32 13.70 -30.75 -2.86
CA GLU A 32 13.39 -30.75 -1.42
C GLU A 32 12.86 -29.40 -0.93
N PHE A 33 13.24 -28.29 -1.58
CA PHE A 33 12.85 -26.93 -1.18
C PHE A 33 11.34 -26.71 -1.00
N TYR A 34 10.52 -27.17 -1.95
CA TYR A 34 9.08 -26.93 -1.93
C TYR A 34 8.36 -27.66 -0.79
N PRO A 35 8.56 -28.97 -0.56
CA PRO A 35 7.95 -29.64 0.58
C PRO A 35 8.56 -29.22 1.91
N GLU A 36 9.88 -28.97 2.00
CA GLU A 36 10.54 -28.68 3.27
C GLU A 36 10.29 -27.26 3.78
N TYR A 37 10.32 -26.25 2.90
CA TYR A 37 10.27 -24.84 3.31
C TYR A 37 8.99 -24.12 2.90
N CYS A 38 8.27 -24.63 1.90
CA CYS A 38 7.07 -23.96 1.39
C CYS A 38 5.78 -24.67 1.78
N ASP A 39 5.83 -25.90 2.29
CA ASP A 39 4.66 -26.76 2.47
C ASP A 39 3.86 -26.85 1.15
N LEU A 40 4.57 -27.18 0.06
CA LEU A 40 4.03 -27.31 -1.29
C LEU A 40 4.56 -28.58 -1.97
N VAL A 41 3.66 -29.28 -2.67
CA VAL A 41 4.04 -30.41 -3.54
C VAL A 41 4.26 -29.88 -4.95
N LYS A 42 5.52 -29.54 -5.28
CA LYS A 42 5.94 -29.09 -6.61
C LYS A 42 7.19 -29.86 -7.04
N ASP A 43 7.18 -30.40 -8.26
CA ASP A 43 8.35 -31.05 -8.85
C ASP A 43 9.00 -30.14 -9.92
N PRO A 44 10.14 -29.49 -9.63
CA PRO A 44 10.86 -28.67 -10.60
C PRO A 44 11.44 -29.46 -11.77
N TYR A 45 11.57 -30.79 -11.70
CA TYR A 45 12.16 -31.62 -12.76
C TYR A 45 11.16 -32.03 -13.83
N SER A 46 9.87 -31.80 -13.59
CA SER A 46 8.82 -31.89 -14.61
C SER A 46 8.91 -30.76 -15.66
N ILE A 47 9.74 -29.74 -15.42
CA ILE A 47 9.91 -28.55 -16.26
C ILE A 47 11.31 -28.55 -16.88
N GLU A 48 11.41 -28.30 -18.19
CA GLU A 48 12.69 -28.19 -18.89
C GLU A 48 13.43 -26.91 -18.50
N GLY A 49 14.77 -26.96 -18.50
CA GLY A 49 15.65 -25.81 -18.26
C GLY A 49 16.55 -25.95 -17.03
N THR A 50 17.22 -24.85 -16.68
CA THR A 50 18.12 -24.69 -15.54
C THR A 50 17.35 -24.60 -14.21
N THR A 51 18.04 -24.72 -13.06
CA THR A 51 17.41 -24.53 -11.74
C THR A 51 16.76 -23.16 -11.61
N ARG A 52 17.38 -22.13 -12.18
CA ARG A 52 16.80 -20.78 -12.29
C ARG A 52 15.51 -20.75 -13.11
N GLU A 53 15.52 -21.31 -14.32
CA GLU A 53 14.35 -21.28 -15.21
C GLU A 53 13.18 -22.06 -14.63
N ARG A 54 13.44 -23.21 -14.03
CA ARG A 54 12.44 -24.04 -13.34
C ARG A 54 11.81 -23.30 -12.18
N PHE A 55 12.62 -22.68 -11.32
CA PHE A 55 12.12 -21.88 -10.20
C PHE A 55 11.23 -20.73 -10.68
N ILE A 56 11.68 -19.99 -11.69
CA ILE A 56 10.90 -18.88 -12.27
C ILE A 56 9.56 -19.38 -12.80
N THR A 57 9.56 -20.48 -13.55
CA THR A 57 8.35 -21.08 -14.12
C THR A 57 7.37 -21.54 -13.04
N ILE A 58 7.86 -22.22 -11.99
CA ILE A 58 7.02 -22.65 -10.86
C ILE A 58 6.44 -21.43 -10.16
N PHE A 59 7.26 -20.43 -9.84
CA PHE A 59 6.82 -19.23 -9.15
C PHE A 59 5.75 -18.48 -9.94
N GLN A 60 5.96 -18.30 -11.25
CA GLN A 60 5.01 -17.60 -12.13
C GLN A 60 3.67 -18.34 -12.28
N ASN A 61 3.70 -19.68 -12.31
CA ASN A 61 2.50 -20.50 -12.48
C ASN A 61 1.80 -20.83 -11.16
N SER A 62 2.34 -20.40 -10.03
CA SER A 62 1.75 -20.61 -8.70
C SER A 62 0.70 -19.54 -8.39
N THR A 63 -0.32 -19.92 -7.62
CA THR A 63 -1.32 -18.98 -7.09
C THR A 63 -0.68 -17.95 -6.14
N PRO A 64 -1.32 -16.79 -5.87
CA PRO A 64 -0.77 -15.79 -4.94
C PRO A 64 -0.40 -16.37 -3.57
N LYS A 65 -1.26 -17.23 -2.98
CA LYS A 65 -0.98 -17.90 -1.70
C LYS A 65 0.24 -18.82 -1.77
N GLU A 66 0.38 -19.58 -2.86
CA GLU A 66 1.56 -20.41 -3.08
C GLU A 66 2.82 -19.57 -3.31
N GLN A 67 2.73 -18.44 -4.02
CA GLN A 67 3.85 -17.50 -4.18
C GLN A 67 4.28 -16.91 -2.83
N ALA A 68 3.34 -16.56 -1.94
CA ALA A 68 3.63 -16.12 -0.58
C ALA A 68 4.38 -17.19 0.22
N LYS A 69 3.93 -18.44 0.17
CA LYS A 69 4.62 -19.59 0.76
C LYS A 69 6.05 -19.75 0.22
N ILE A 70 6.24 -19.64 -1.10
CA ILE A 70 7.56 -19.73 -1.73
C ILE A 70 8.49 -18.61 -1.25
N ILE A 71 8.00 -17.37 -1.14
CA ILE A 71 8.81 -16.24 -0.65
C ILE A 71 9.26 -16.48 0.80
N ARG A 72 8.36 -16.94 1.68
CA ARG A 72 8.69 -17.24 3.07
C ARG A 72 9.69 -18.38 3.16
N GLY A 73 9.50 -19.44 2.38
CA GLY A 73 10.44 -20.56 2.31
C GLY A 73 11.83 -20.15 1.84
N ILE A 74 11.94 -19.23 0.87
CA ILE A 74 13.24 -18.67 0.45
C ILE A 74 13.91 -17.95 1.61
N ILE A 75 13.17 -17.12 2.34
CA ILE A 75 13.72 -16.33 3.44
C ILE A 75 14.23 -17.23 4.57
N GLU A 76 13.51 -18.32 4.84
CA GLU A 76 13.92 -19.34 5.81
C GLU A 76 15.16 -20.13 5.34
N ARG A 77 15.18 -20.58 4.08
CA ARG A 77 16.31 -21.34 3.52
C ARG A 77 17.58 -20.51 3.37
N PHE A 78 17.43 -19.21 3.11
CA PHE A 78 18.50 -18.27 2.83
C PHE A 78 18.54 -17.15 3.87
N PRO A 79 19.07 -17.43 5.08
CA PRO A 79 19.20 -16.44 6.14
C PRO A 79 20.19 -15.33 5.75
N ILE A 80 20.06 -14.19 6.41
CA ILE A 80 20.95 -13.03 6.23
C ILE A 80 22.33 -13.37 6.79
N GLY A 81 23.38 -13.00 6.05
CA GLY A 81 24.78 -13.17 6.45
C GLY A 81 25.58 -14.00 5.45
N GLU A 82 24.97 -15.03 4.86
CA GLU A 82 25.57 -15.85 3.81
C GLU A 82 24.96 -15.49 2.44
N GLY A 83 25.73 -15.60 1.35
CA GLY A 83 25.26 -15.35 -0.01
C GLY A 83 25.57 -13.94 -0.57
N PRO A 84 24.77 -13.41 -1.52
CA PRO A 84 25.07 -12.17 -2.21
C PRO A 84 24.96 -10.96 -1.27
N LYS A 85 25.84 -9.96 -1.46
CA LYS A 85 25.84 -8.70 -0.67
C LYS A 85 24.51 -7.93 -0.71
N THR A 86 23.67 -8.22 -1.69
CA THR A 86 22.34 -7.64 -1.85
C THR A 86 21.27 -8.26 -0.96
N ARG A 87 21.55 -9.38 -0.28
CA ARG A 87 20.68 -10.02 0.71
C ARG A 87 20.76 -9.28 2.04
N THR A 88 20.04 -8.18 2.14
CA THR A 88 20.01 -7.31 3.34
C THR A 88 18.71 -7.45 4.12
N ASN A 89 18.69 -6.95 5.36
CA ASN A 89 17.47 -6.89 6.18
C ASN A 89 16.36 -6.12 5.47
N GLU A 90 16.68 -5.00 4.81
CA GLU A 90 15.70 -4.19 4.11
C GLU A 90 15.05 -4.96 2.95
N LEU A 91 15.84 -5.76 2.21
CA LEU A 91 15.30 -6.59 1.14
C LEU A 91 14.44 -7.73 1.69
N GLN A 92 14.86 -8.37 2.79
CA GLN A 92 14.08 -9.39 3.48
C GLN A 92 12.72 -8.84 3.93
N THR A 93 12.70 -7.69 4.61
CA THR A 93 11.47 -7.01 5.03
C THR A 93 10.58 -6.66 3.82
N SER A 94 11.16 -6.16 2.73
CA SER A 94 10.41 -5.90 1.50
C SER A 94 9.77 -7.16 0.93
N LEU A 95 10.45 -8.31 0.95
CA LEU A 95 9.91 -9.57 0.45
C LEU A 95 8.82 -10.13 1.35
N LEU A 96 8.96 -10.02 2.68
CA LEU A 96 7.90 -10.40 3.61
C LEU A 96 6.63 -9.58 3.41
N LYS A 97 6.75 -8.27 3.18
CA LYS A 97 5.60 -7.39 2.85
C LYS A 97 4.89 -7.84 1.58
N GLU A 98 5.64 -8.21 0.53
CA GLU A 98 5.05 -8.74 -0.71
C GLU A 98 4.35 -10.09 -0.48
N ALA A 99 4.94 -10.98 0.33
CA ALA A 99 4.31 -12.24 0.70
C ALA A 99 2.99 -12.02 1.47
N GLU A 100 2.95 -11.06 2.39
CA GLU A 100 1.75 -10.69 3.13
C GLU A 100 0.64 -10.17 2.21
N ILE A 101 0.98 -9.33 1.24
CA ILE A 101 0.02 -8.84 0.22
C ILE A 101 -0.53 -10.00 -0.60
N LEU A 102 0.32 -10.94 -1.03
CA LEU A 102 -0.07 -12.10 -1.81
C LEU A 102 -0.97 -13.08 -1.04
N ASP A 103 -0.80 -13.17 0.28
CA ASP A 103 -1.57 -14.06 1.15
C ASP A 103 -2.96 -13.51 1.49
N ASN A 104 -3.02 -12.19 1.76
CA ASN A 104 -4.26 -11.48 2.11
C ASN A 104 -5.16 -11.22 0.89
N GLY A 105 -4.65 -11.44 -0.33
CA GLY A 105 -5.31 -11.00 -1.55
C GLY A 105 -5.28 -9.47 -1.66
N ASP A 106 -5.62 -8.96 -2.84
CA ASP A 106 -5.53 -7.53 -3.24
C ASP A 106 -6.38 -6.54 -2.40
N TYR A 107 -6.92 -6.98 -1.26
CA TYR A 107 -7.79 -6.21 -0.37
C TYR A 107 -7.04 -5.29 0.60
N LEU A 108 -5.72 -5.42 0.76
CA LEU A 108 -4.91 -4.59 1.66
C LEU A 108 -3.59 -4.11 1.06
N SER A 109 -3.46 -4.14 -0.27
CA SER A 109 -2.42 -3.35 -0.92
C SER A 109 -2.61 -1.91 -0.45
N GLU A 110 -1.66 -1.35 0.32
CA GLU A 110 -1.57 0.10 0.50
C GLU A 110 -1.74 0.67 -0.90
N PRO A 111 -2.80 1.47 -1.15
CA PRO A 111 -3.11 1.89 -2.49
C PRO A 111 -1.86 2.53 -3.08
N ASP A 112 -1.51 2.08 -4.30
CA ASP A 112 -0.38 2.54 -5.09
C ASP A 112 -0.68 3.97 -5.54
N LEU A 113 -0.71 4.85 -4.55
CA LEU A 113 -0.90 6.28 -4.65
C LEU A 113 0.40 6.79 -5.29
N LEU A 114 0.28 7.18 -6.54
CA LEU A 114 1.36 7.59 -7.45
C LEU A 114 0.78 8.68 -8.37
N SER A 115 0.20 9.71 -7.78
CA SER A 115 -0.21 10.96 -8.47
C SER A 115 -0.77 12.02 -7.51
N ALA A 116 -0.31 12.04 -6.26
CA ALA A 116 -0.50 13.18 -5.35
C ALA A 116 0.69 13.25 -4.39
N ASP A 117 1.91 13.28 -4.95
CA ASP A 117 3.18 13.11 -4.22
C ASP A 117 3.23 13.93 -2.94
N HIS A 118 2.74 15.18 -2.98
CA HIS A 118 2.68 16.05 -1.82
C HIS A 118 1.71 15.60 -0.71
N VAL A 119 0.56 15.03 -1.05
CA VAL A 119 -0.40 14.52 -0.04
C VAL A 119 0.12 13.22 0.58
N LEU A 120 0.87 12.43 -0.19
CA LEU A 120 1.47 11.19 0.28
C LEU A 120 2.64 11.42 1.22
N GLU A 121 3.53 12.34 0.85
CA GLU A 121 4.56 12.86 1.74
C GLU A 121 3.93 13.37 3.04
N ILE A 122 2.81 14.09 2.97
CA ILE A 122 2.10 14.57 4.17
C ILE A 122 1.46 13.43 4.99
N LEU A 123 0.98 12.37 4.34
CA LEU A 123 0.47 11.17 5.04
C LEU A 123 1.60 10.39 5.72
N GLU A 124 2.80 10.36 5.12
CA GLU A 124 4.02 9.80 5.73
C GLU A 124 4.52 10.67 6.90
N ASP A 125 4.57 11.98 6.71
CA ASP A 125 4.89 12.94 7.78
C ASP A 125 3.89 12.84 8.94
N ALA A 126 2.62 12.60 8.66
CA ALA A 126 1.60 12.44 9.67
C ALA A 126 1.82 11.18 10.53
N LYS A 127 2.32 10.09 9.95
CA LYS A 127 2.78 8.92 10.73
C LYS A 127 3.91 9.31 11.66
N SER A 128 4.92 10.03 11.16
CA SER A 128 6.03 10.50 12.00
C SER A 128 5.57 11.43 13.14
N LEU A 129 4.59 12.31 12.88
CA LEU A 129 4.02 13.19 13.91
C LEU A 129 3.27 12.43 15.00
N ILE A 130 2.59 11.34 14.64
CA ILE A 130 1.90 10.47 15.61
C ILE A 130 2.92 9.81 16.54
N GLU A 131 4.01 9.26 15.99
CA GLU A 131 5.10 8.65 16.77
C GLU A 131 5.71 9.63 17.79
N HIS A 132 5.74 10.92 17.46
CA HIS A 132 6.23 12.00 18.32
C HIS A 132 5.12 12.63 19.21
N ARG A 133 4.00 11.94 19.42
CA ARG A 133 2.85 12.38 20.24
C ARG A 133 2.24 13.72 19.83
N LYS A 134 2.27 14.05 18.53
CA LYS A 134 1.64 15.25 17.95
C LYS A 134 0.41 14.90 17.11
N ALA A 135 -0.44 14.01 17.64
CA ALA A 135 -1.63 13.46 16.98
C ALA A 135 -2.57 14.53 16.38
N ALA A 136 -2.94 15.56 17.15
CA ALA A 136 -3.79 16.66 16.65
C ALA A 136 -3.15 17.44 15.49
N SER A 137 -1.82 17.66 15.54
CA SER A 137 -1.09 18.33 14.46
C SER A 137 -0.99 17.47 13.21
N ALA A 138 -0.89 16.14 13.35
CA ALA A 138 -0.88 15.20 12.24
C ALA A 138 -2.20 15.25 11.48
N VAL A 139 -3.33 15.21 12.21
CA VAL A 139 -4.67 15.32 11.62
C VAL A 139 -4.89 16.64 10.90
N ASP A 140 -4.47 17.77 11.47
CA ASP A 140 -4.63 19.08 10.84
C ASP A 140 -3.87 19.19 9.50
N ARG A 141 -2.64 18.66 9.45
CA ARG A 141 -1.85 18.64 8.21
C ARG A 141 -2.50 17.78 7.14
N VAL A 142 -2.95 16.58 7.49
CA VAL A 142 -3.61 15.66 6.55
C VAL A 142 -4.92 16.26 6.03
N HIS A 143 -5.72 16.87 6.90
CA HIS A 143 -6.94 17.55 6.50
C HIS A 143 -6.64 18.71 5.54
N THR A 144 -5.67 19.57 5.87
CA THR A 144 -5.29 20.73 5.04
C THR A 144 -4.78 20.28 3.67
N ALA A 145 -3.93 19.26 3.62
CA ALA A 145 -3.41 18.69 2.38
C ALA A 145 -4.53 18.10 1.52
N PHE A 146 -5.43 17.32 2.13
CA PHE A 146 -6.55 16.72 1.41
C PHE A 146 -7.52 17.78 0.88
N HIS A 147 -7.77 18.84 1.65
CA HIS A 147 -8.57 19.98 1.20
C HIS A 147 -7.95 20.66 -0.02
N GLY A 148 -6.64 20.94 0.03
CA GLY A 148 -5.88 21.50 -1.08
C GLY A 148 -5.94 20.61 -2.33
N TYR A 149 -5.77 19.30 -2.17
CA TYR A 149 -5.91 18.33 -3.25
C TYR A 149 -7.29 18.38 -3.92
N LEU A 150 -8.38 18.35 -3.15
CA LEU A 150 -9.73 18.39 -3.72
C LEU A 150 -9.97 19.70 -4.50
N ARG A 151 -9.45 20.84 -4.00
CA ARG A 151 -9.50 22.11 -4.74
C ARG A 151 -8.75 22.01 -6.07
N GLU A 152 -7.58 21.37 -6.06
CA GLU A 152 -6.78 21.20 -7.28
C GLU A 152 -7.48 20.31 -8.31
N VAL A 153 -8.11 19.21 -7.87
CA VAL A 153 -8.97 18.38 -8.72
C VAL A 153 -10.09 19.22 -9.33
N CYS A 154 -10.79 20.03 -8.52
CA CYS A 154 -11.83 20.92 -9.03
C CYS A 154 -11.30 21.92 -10.08
N LYS A 155 -10.14 22.56 -9.83
CA LYS A 155 -9.53 23.48 -10.78
C LYS A 155 -9.18 22.80 -12.11
N ASN A 156 -8.55 21.63 -12.04
CA ASN A 156 -8.11 20.88 -13.22
C ASN A 156 -9.28 20.43 -14.09
N GLU A 157 -10.43 20.11 -13.48
CA GLU A 157 -11.65 19.71 -14.19
C GLU A 157 -12.61 20.88 -14.49
N GLY A 158 -12.25 22.12 -14.13
CA GLY A 158 -13.11 23.29 -14.33
C GLY A 158 -14.39 23.29 -13.48
N ILE A 159 -14.40 22.59 -12.34
CA ILE A 159 -15.52 22.51 -11.40
C ILE A 159 -15.52 23.76 -10.52
N ASN A 160 -16.65 24.47 -10.47
CA ASN A 160 -16.78 25.69 -9.66
C ASN A 160 -16.89 25.36 -8.17
N PHE A 161 -16.05 25.98 -7.34
CA PHE A 161 -16.10 25.90 -5.87
C PHE A 161 -15.77 27.26 -5.23
N LEU A 162 -16.11 27.43 -3.95
CA LEU A 162 -15.74 28.59 -3.15
C LEU A 162 -14.54 28.25 -2.25
N GLU A 163 -13.66 29.22 -1.98
CA GLU A 163 -12.52 29.03 -1.06
C GLU A 163 -12.92 28.59 0.36
N LYS A 164 -14.17 28.87 0.75
CA LYS A 164 -14.75 28.50 2.05
C LYS A 164 -15.48 27.14 2.04
N ASP A 165 -15.58 26.48 0.89
CA ASP A 165 -16.27 25.20 0.80
C ASP A 165 -15.53 24.13 1.61
N GLY A 166 -16.24 23.43 2.49
CA GLY A 166 -15.69 22.32 3.29
C GLY A 166 -15.45 21.06 2.46
N LEU A 167 -14.81 20.04 3.06
CA LEU A 167 -14.49 18.78 2.37
C LEU A 167 -15.73 18.10 1.79
N VAL A 168 -16.83 18.06 2.53
CA VAL A 168 -18.10 17.45 2.09
C VAL A 168 -18.61 18.10 0.80
N VAL A 169 -18.52 19.43 0.71
CA VAL A 169 -18.99 20.18 -0.46
C VAL A 169 -18.10 19.89 -1.67
N LEU A 170 -16.77 19.91 -1.48
CA LEU A 170 -15.81 19.62 -2.54
C LEU A 170 -15.95 18.18 -3.06
N VAL A 171 -16.01 17.18 -2.16
CA VAL A 171 -16.22 15.78 -2.55
C VAL A 171 -17.54 15.63 -3.30
N LYS A 172 -18.63 16.22 -2.80
CA LYS A 172 -19.93 16.16 -3.49
C LYS A 172 -19.83 16.69 -4.91
N LYS A 173 -19.21 17.87 -5.11
CA LYS A 173 -19.01 18.50 -6.42
C LYS A 173 -18.20 17.60 -7.36
N ILE A 174 -17.06 17.10 -6.90
CA ILE A 174 -16.18 16.21 -7.68
C ILE A 174 -16.96 14.98 -8.14
N PHE A 175 -17.71 14.32 -7.25
CA PHE A 175 -18.45 13.11 -7.61
C PHE A 175 -19.66 13.37 -8.52
N SER A 176 -20.23 14.58 -8.52
CA SER A 176 -21.35 14.94 -9.39
C SER A 176 -20.94 15.51 -10.76
N GLU A 177 -19.75 16.13 -10.83
CA GLU A 177 -19.34 16.95 -11.98
C GLU A 177 -18.12 16.39 -12.72
N HIS A 178 -17.22 15.66 -12.04
CA HIS A 178 -16.03 15.12 -12.69
C HIS A 178 -16.40 13.99 -13.65
N THR A 179 -15.96 14.12 -14.91
CA THR A 179 -16.30 13.23 -16.03
C THR A 179 -16.11 11.74 -15.72
N LYS A 180 -14.99 11.34 -15.12
CA LYS A 180 -14.71 9.92 -14.82
C LYS A 180 -15.50 9.40 -13.62
N LEU A 181 -15.57 10.19 -12.54
CA LEU A 181 -16.23 9.80 -11.30
C LEU A 181 -17.76 9.76 -11.42
N LYS A 182 -18.35 10.72 -12.13
CA LYS A 182 -19.79 10.77 -12.38
C LYS A 182 -20.30 9.52 -13.11
N ILE A 183 -19.49 9.00 -14.03
CA ILE A 183 -19.83 7.81 -14.83
C ILE A 183 -19.54 6.52 -14.06
N ALA A 184 -18.46 6.49 -13.28
CA ALA A 184 -17.98 5.30 -12.58
C ALA A 184 -18.82 4.91 -11.34
N VAL A 185 -19.49 5.87 -10.70
CA VAL A 185 -20.23 5.63 -9.45
C VAL A 185 -21.73 5.61 -9.70
N LYS A 186 -22.23 4.54 -10.34
CA LYS A 186 -23.67 4.35 -10.60
C LYS A 186 -24.45 3.75 -9.41
N SER A 187 -23.78 3.04 -8.51
CA SER A 187 -24.41 2.45 -7.32
C SER A 187 -24.70 3.53 -6.28
N THR A 188 -25.97 3.60 -5.85
CA THR A 188 -26.44 4.50 -4.80
C THR A 188 -25.75 4.21 -3.46
N GLU A 189 -25.42 2.94 -3.19
CA GLU A 189 -24.72 2.49 -2.00
C GLU A 189 -23.30 3.07 -1.95
N VAL A 190 -22.56 2.99 -3.05
CA VAL A 190 -21.19 3.52 -3.12
C VAL A 190 -21.18 5.05 -2.99
N GLN A 191 -22.13 5.75 -3.61
CA GLN A 191 -22.27 7.20 -3.42
C GLN A 191 -22.54 7.58 -1.96
N ASN A 192 -23.34 6.77 -1.25
CA ASN A 192 -23.63 6.97 0.16
C ASN A 192 -22.39 6.74 1.03
N ILE A 193 -21.60 5.69 0.75
CA ILE A 193 -20.33 5.42 1.43
C ILE A 193 -19.38 6.62 1.29
N VAL A 194 -19.18 7.12 0.06
CA VAL A 194 -18.30 8.26 -0.22
C VAL A 194 -18.77 9.51 0.52
N ARG A 195 -20.08 9.82 0.48
CA ARG A 195 -20.62 10.98 1.23
C ARG A 195 -20.41 10.84 2.73
N ASN A 196 -20.60 9.65 3.28
CA ASN A 196 -20.39 9.41 4.71
C ASN A 196 -18.92 9.56 5.09
N LEU A 197 -17.98 9.04 4.29
CA LEU A 197 -16.55 9.21 4.52
C LEU A 197 -16.12 10.68 4.43
N ALA A 198 -16.69 11.45 3.49
CA ALA A 198 -16.46 12.89 3.41
C ALA A 198 -17.00 13.62 4.65
N SER A 199 -18.18 13.24 5.14
CA SER A 199 -18.78 13.80 6.36
C SER A 199 -17.96 13.48 7.61
N ILE A 200 -17.44 12.25 7.71
CA ILE A 200 -16.54 11.86 8.80
C ILE A 200 -15.27 12.72 8.73
N SER A 201 -14.69 12.89 7.54
CA SER A 201 -13.50 13.74 7.34
C SER A 201 -13.74 15.22 7.69
N ASP A 202 -14.97 15.74 7.55
CA ASP A 202 -15.29 17.13 7.88
C ASP A 202 -15.69 17.31 9.36
N SER A 203 -16.17 16.26 10.01
CA SER A 203 -16.42 16.21 11.46
C SER A 203 -15.16 16.34 12.32
N LEU A 204 -13.99 16.43 11.68
CA LEU A 204 -12.67 16.68 12.28
C LEU A 204 -12.42 18.16 12.61
N ASN A 205 -13.25 19.07 12.09
CA ASN A 205 -13.13 20.51 12.34
C ASN A 205 -13.15 20.90 13.84
N PRO A 206 -13.97 20.31 14.72
CA PRO A 206 -13.95 20.58 16.16
C PRO A 206 -12.66 20.09 16.83
N VAL A 207 -12.12 18.94 16.43
CA VAL A 207 -10.86 18.37 16.94
C VAL A 207 -9.68 19.29 16.62
N ARG A 208 -9.68 19.91 15.42
CA ARG A 208 -8.74 20.97 15.01
C ARG A 208 -8.86 22.23 15.88
N ASN A 209 -10.10 22.64 16.18
CA ASN A 209 -10.38 23.88 16.91
C ASN A 209 -10.18 23.75 18.44
N GLN A 210 -10.14 22.53 18.97
CA GLN A 210 -9.90 22.23 20.39
C GLN A 210 -8.43 21.93 20.69
N GLY A 211 -7.64 21.42 19.73
CA GLY A 211 -6.20 21.19 19.90
C GLY A 211 -5.31 22.45 19.78
N SER A 212 -5.86 23.58 19.33
CA SER A 212 -5.09 24.81 19.00
C SER A 212 -5.15 25.93 20.05
N ARG A 213 -5.91 25.76 21.14
CA ARG A 213 -6.06 26.80 22.17
C ARG A 213 -5.23 26.45 23.40
N ALA A 214 -4.42 27.42 23.85
CA ALA A 214 -3.47 27.39 24.96
C ALA A 214 -4.11 27.20 26.36
N HIS A 215 -5.16 26.41 26.46
CA HIS A 215 -5.70 25.91 27.72
C HIS A 215 -5.41 24.41 27.79
N PRO A 216 -5.06 23.88 28.97
CA PRO A 216 -4.86 22.46 29.17
C PRO A 216 -6.22 21.76 29.00
N ASN A 217 -6.53 21.36 27.77
CA ASN A 217 -7.78 20.66 27.47
C ASN A 217 -7.63 19.20 27.91
N GLU A 218 -8.56 18.75 28.74
CA GLU A 218 -8.71 17.36 29.19
C GLU A 218 -9.02 16.36 28.05
N HIS A 219 -9.12 16.82 26.80
CA HIS A 219 -9.48 16.03 25.62
C HIS A 219 -8.46 16.23 24.48
N VAL A 220 -7.20 15.87 24.76
CA VAL A 220 -6.17 15.76 23.73
C VAL A 220 -6.55 14.59 22.81
N LEU A 221 -6.55 14.80 21.49
CA LEU A 221 -6.74 13.72 20.53
C LEU A 221 -5.62 12.70 20.72
N GLU A 222 -5.98 11.46 21.06
CA GLU A 222 -5.01 10.39 21.23
C GLU A 222 -4.62 9.78 19.88
N GLU A 223 -3.53 9.01 19.91
CA GLU A 223 -2.95 8.35 18.74
C GLU A 223 -3.94 7.42 18.01
N PRO A 224 -4.72 6.55 18.67
CA PRO A 224 -5.67 5.67 18.00
C PRO A 224 -6.71 6.42 17.16
N GLU A 225 -7.26 7.51 17.70
CA GLU A 225 -8.22 8.36 17.01
C GLU A 225 -7.55 9.07 15.83
N ALA A 226 -6.34 9.60 16.00
CA ALA A 226 -5.60 10.22 14.90
C ALA A 226 -5.30 9.22 13.77
N VAL A 227 -4.94 7.98 14.09
CA VAL A 227 -4.73 6.92 13.09
C VAL A 227 -6.02 6.60 12.35
N LEU A 228 -7.15 6.44 13.05
CA LEU A 228 -8.47 6.21 12.43
C LEU A 228 -8.81 7.31 11.43
N ILE A 229 -8.57 8.56 11.82
CA ILE A 229 -8.84 9.74 11.01
C ILE A 229 -7.98 9.76 9.74
N ILE A 230 -6.66 9.61 9.89
CA ILE A 230 -5.74 9.62 8.76
C ILE A 230 -6.07 8.51 7.76
N ASN A 231 -6.39 7.31 8.27
CA ASN A 231 -6.79 6.20 7.43
C ASN A 231 -8.10 6.46 6.68
N THR A 232 -9.06 7.15 7.30
CA THR A 232 -10.31 7.57 6.64
C THR A 232 -10.04 8.49 5.45
N VAL A 233 -9.18 9.51 5.63
CA VAL A 233 -8.78 10.42 4.55
C VAL A 233 -8.01 9.66 3.47
N ARG A 234 -7.09 8.77 3.87
CA ARG A 234 -6.32 7.92 2.94
C ARG A 234 -7.22 7.06 2.08
N THR A 235 -8.22 6.41 2.68
CA THR A 235 -9.21 5.59 1.94
C THR A 235 -9.94 6.42 0.90
N LEU A 236 -10.37 7.64 1.26
CA LEU A 236 -11.11 8.51 0.35
C LEU A 236 -10.24 9.01 -0.81
N LEU A 237 -9.02 9.46 -0.52
CA LEU A 237 -8.02 9.87 -1.51
C LEU A 237 -7.75 8.75 -2.51
N SER A 238 -7.50 7.56 -1.99
CA SER A 238 -7.15 6.38 -2.81
C SER A 238 -8.28 5.98 -3.73
N TYR A 239 -9.51 6.05 -3.23
CA TYR A 239 -10.67 5.76 -4.04
C TYR A 239 -10.85 6.80 -5.15
N ILE A 240 -10.70 8.09 -4.85
CA ILE A 240 -10.77 9.17 -5.84
C ILE A 240 -9.70 8.97 -6.93
N GLU A 241 -8.43 8.83 -6.54
CA GLU A 241 -7.31 8.61 -7.47
C GLU A 241 -7.52 7.40 -8.37
N SER A 242 -8.02 6.28 -7.81
CA SER A 242 -8.28 5.05 -8.58
C SER A 242 -9.30 5.23 -9.71
N LYS A 243 -10.11 6.30 -9.64
CA LYS A 243 -11.15 6.63 -10.63
C LYS A 243 -10.75 7.78 -11.55
N ILE A 244 -9.84 8.65 -11.12
CA ILE A 244 -9.37 9.80 -11.91
C ILE A 244 -8.27 9.38 -12.89
N ARG A 245 -7.45 8.37 -12.57
CA ARG A 245 -6.54 7.75 -13.54
C ARG A 245 -7.30 7.07 -14.67
#